data_AF-A0A7M3Z977-F1
#
_entry.id   AF-A0A7M3Z977-F1
#
_cell.length_a   1.000
_cell.length_b   1.000
_cell.length_c   1.000
_cell.angle_alpha   90.00
_cell.angle_beta   90.00
_cell.angle_gamma   90.00
#
_symmetry.space_group_name_H-M   'P 1'
#
loop_
_entity.id
_entity.type
_entity.pdbx_description
1 polymer ?
#
loop_
_entity_poly.entity_id
_entity_poly.type
_entity_poly.pdbx_seq_one_letter_code
_entity_poly.pdbx_strand_id
1 'polypeptide(L)' 'PSRRLDVALANLAKGAQQGTHKSKRTLKNCIINELNKASEGDVTSYAVGKKEELERIAASAR' A
#
# COMPACT_ATOMS: atom_id res chain seq x y z
N PRO A 1 -15.87 -4.61 -8.82
CA PRO A 1 -14.55 -5.29 -9.01
C PRO A 1 -13.43 -4.33 -9.41
N SER A 2 -13.64 -3.49 -10.43
CA SER A 2 -12.63 -2.53 -10.94
C SER A 2 -12.12 -1.58 -9.86
N ARG A 3 -13.02 -1.06 -9.03
CA ARG A 3 -12.68 -0.14 -7.93
C ARG A 3 -11.71 -0.72 -6.88
N ARG A 4 -11.66 -2.05 -6.70
CA ARG A 4 -10.69 -2.69 -5.79
C ARG A 4 -9.28 -2.61 -6.35
N LEU A 5 -9.13 -2.79 -7.67
CA LEU A 5 -7.86 -2.65 -8.38
C LEU A 5 -7.38 -1.20 -8.36
N ASP A 6 -8.27 -0.26 -8.67
CA ASP A 6 -7.93 1.18 -8.67
C ASP A 6 -7.42 1.64 -7.29
N VAL A 7 -8.09 1.23 -6.21
CA VAL A 7 -7.69 1.57 -4.84
C VAL A 7 -6.35 0.92 -4.47
N ALA A 8 -6.14 -0.35 -4.84
CA ALA A 8 -4.87 -1.03 -4.57
C ALA A 8 -3.71 -0.33 -5.30
N LEU A 9 -3.89 0.02 -6.57
CA LEU A 9 -2.88 0.69 -7.38
C LEU A 9 -2.56 2.10 -6.84
N ALA A 10 -3.59 2.85 -6.45
CA ALA A 10 -3.43 4.17 -5.85
C ALA A 10 -2.68 4.12 -4.52
N ASN A 11 -2.96 3.11 -3.68
CA ASN A 11 -2.28 2.95 -2.40
C ASN A 11 -0.82 2.51 -2.56
N LEU A 12 -0.51 1.63 -3.52
CA LEU A 12 0.87 1.26 -3.86
C LEU A 12 1.68 2.48 -4.31
N ALA A 13 1.11 3.32 -5.20
CA ALA A 13 1.76 4.54 -5.67
C ALA A 13 2.01 5.54 -4.53
N LYS A 14 1.03 5.71 -3.63
CA LYS A 14 1.18 6.56 -2.43
C LYS A 14 2.25 6.04 -1.48
N GLY A 15 2.29 4.73 -1.21
CA GLY A 15 3.31 4.10 -0.38
C GLY A 15 4.71 4.31 -0.93
N ALA A 16 4.90 4.09 -2.23
CA ALA A 16 6.17 4.32 -2.90
C ALA A 16 6.60 5.80 -2.85
N GLN A 17 5.67 6.74 -3.11
CA GLN A 17 5.94 8.17 -3.05
C GLN A 17 6.28 8.66 -1.64
N GLN A 18 5.62 8.14 -0.60
CA GLN A 18 5.96 8.42 0.79
C GLN A 18 7.33 7.85 1.17
N GLY A 19 7.66 6.64 0.70
CA GLY A 19 8.96 6.00 0.94
C GLY A 19 10.15 6.76 0.32
N THR A 20 9.92 7.50 -0.76
CA THR A 20 10.92 8.41 -1.36
C THR A 20 11.06 9.74 -0.64
N HIS A 21 9.99 10.22 0.00
CA HIS A 21 10.00 11.52 0.64
C HIS A 21 10.97 11.52 1.84
N LYS A 22 11.93 12.45 1.84
CA LYS A 22 13.01 12.54 2.85
C LYS A 22 13.91 11.30 2.96
N SER A 23 13.93 10.43 1.94
CA SER A 23 14.83 9.27 1.88
C SER A 23 15.87 9.42 0.77
N LYS A 24 17.04 8.78 0.93
CA LYS A 24 18.03 8.63 -0.14
C LYS A 24 17.65 7.54 -1.16
N ARG A 25 16.55 6.83 -0.93
CA ARG A 25 16.06 5.75 -1.81
C ARG A 25 15.40 6.33 -3.05
N THR A 26 15.71 5.74 -4.21
CA THR A 26 15.10 6.11 -5.48
C THR A 26 13.65 5.63 -5.55
N LEU A 27 12.84 6.30 -6.38
CA LEU A 27 11.45 5.91 -6.61
C LEU A 27 11.32 4.46 -7.09
N LYS A 28 12.21 4.02 -7.99
CA LYS A 28 12.27 2.63 -8.45
C LYS A 28 12.43 1.64 -7.30
N ASN A 29 13.36 1.90 -6.39
CA ASN A 29 13.61 0.98 -5.26
C ASN A 29 12.43 0.96 -4.28
N CYS A 30 11.79 2.10 -4.06
CA CYS A 30 10.59 2.18 -3.23
C CYS A 30 9.42 1.41 -3.85
N ILE A 31 9.21 1.52 -5.18
CA ILE A 31 8.17 0.77 -5.89
C ILE A 31 8.41 -0.74 -5.77
N ILE A 32 9.63 -1.21 -6.04
CA ILE A 32 9.96 -2.65 -5.97
C ILE A 32 9.74 -3.18 -4.56
N ASN A 33 10.22 -2.45 -3.55
CA ASN A 33 10.06 -2.84 -2.16
C ASN A 33 8.59 -2.88 -1.73
N GLU A 34 7.80 -1.89 -2.14
CA GLU A 34 6.37 -1.84 -1.85
C GLU A 34 5.62 -3.00 -2.53
N LEU A 35 5.97 -3.34 -3.77
CA LEU A 35 5.36 -4.43 -4.53
C LEU A 35 5.68 -5.81 -3.91
N ASN A 36 6.93 -6.04 -3.53
CA ASN A 36 7.35 -7.28 -2.88
C ASN A 36 6.61 -7.49 -1.55
N LYS A 37 6.59 -6.46 -0.69
CA LYS A 37 5.86 -6.52 0.59
C LYS A 37 4.37 -6.75 0.39
N ALA A 38 3.76 -6.06 -0.58
CA ALA A 38 2.35 -6.26 -0.89
C ALA A 38 2.06 -7.68 -1.41
N SER A 39 2.99 -8.29 -2.16
CA SER A 39 2.84 -9.67 -2.63
C SER A 39 2.95 -10.72 -1.52
N GLU A 40 3.76 -10.44 -0.49
CA GLU A 40 3.91 -11.27 0.70
C GLU A 40 2.78 -11.06 1.72
N GLY A 41 1.90 -10.08 1.50
CA GLY A 41 0.86 -9.70 2.44
C GLY A 41 1.40 -9.03 3.70
N ASP A 42 2.60 -8.44 3.64
CA ASP A 42 3.22 -7.77 4.77
C ASP A 42 2.52 -6.45 5.08
N VAL A 43 2.01 -6.31 6.30
CA VAL A 43 1.36 -5.10 6.84
C VAL A 43 2.28 -3.88 6.90
N THR A 44 3.60 -4.06 6.77
CA THR A 44 4.54 -2.95 6.62
C THR A 44 4.43 -2.25 5.25
N SER A 45 3.76 -2.87 4.27
CA SER A 45 3.31 -2.19 3.06
C SER A 45 2.16 -1.24 3.40
N TYR A 46 2.25 -0.02 2.88
CA TYR A 46 1.19 0.97 2.97
C TYR A 46 -0.12 0.47 2.37
N ALA A 47 -0.04 -0.24 1.23
CA ALA A 47 -1.22 -0.76 0.54
C ALA A 47 -1.94 -1.85 1.35
N VAL A 48 -1.19 -2.77 1.94
CA VAL A 48 -1.75 -3.85 2.78
C VAL A 48 -2.32 -3.28 4.08
N GLY A 49 -1.56 -2.43 4.78
CA GLY A 49 -2.03 -1.80 6.02
C GLY A 49 -3.31 -1.00 5.83
N LYS A 50 -3.42 -0.23 4.74
CA LYS A 50 -4.66 0.52 4.43
C LYS A 50 -5.84 -0.36 4.06
N LYS A 51 -5.61 -1.48 3.38
CA LYS A 51 -6.65 -2.47 3.09
C LYS A 51 -7.20 -3.04 4.40
N GLU A 52 -6.34 -3.51 5.30
CA GLU A 52 -6.76 -4.11 6.57
C GLU A 52 -7.46 -3.11 7.49
N GLU A 53 -6.95 -1.87 7.56
CA GLU A 53 -7.60 -0.80 8.31
C GLU A 53 -9.04 -0.57 7.83
N LEU A 54 -9.24 -0.51 6.51
CA LEU A 54 -10.57 -0.32 5.92
C LEU A 54 -11.50 -1.51 6.18
N GLU A 55 -10.99 -2.74 6.06
CA GLU A 55 -11.76 -3.96 6.35
C GLU A 55 -12.16 -4.03 7.84
N ARG A 56 -11.28 -3.61 8.75
CA ARG A 56 -11.56 -3.54 10.20
C ARG A 56 -12.66 -2.53 10.51
N ILE A 57 -12.59 -1.33 9.95
CA ILE A 57 -13.61 -0.28 10.13
C ILE A 57 -14.95 -0.78 9.57
N ALA A 58 -14.95 -1.40 8.39
CA ALA A 58 -16.15 -1.94 7.77
C ALA A 58 -16.75 -3.14 8.56
N ALA A 59 -15.95 -3.85 9.34
CA ALA A 59 -16.43 -4.89 10.25
C ALA A 59 -17.05 -4.31 11.53
N SER A 60 -16.44 -3.26 12.10
CA SER A 60 -16.96 -2.57 13.29
C SER A 60 -18.20 -1.71 13.04
N ALA A 61 -18.43 -1.30 11.79
CA ALA A 61 -19.59 -0.48 11.41
C ALA A 61 -20.84 -1.31 11.02
N ARG A 62 -20.81 -2.63 11.26
CA ARG A 62 -21.95 -3.54 11.05
C ARG A 62 -22.63 -3.89 12.35
#